data_AF-A0A0G4EEW5-F1
#
_entry.id   AF-A0A0G4EEW5-F1
#
_cell.length_a   1.000
_cell.length_b   1.000
_cell.length_c   1.000
_cell.angle_alpha   90.00
_cell.angle_beta   90.00
_cell.angle_gamma   90.00
#
_symmetry.space_group_name_H-M   'P 1'
#
loop_
_entity.id
_entity.type
_entity.pdbx_description
1 polymer ?
#
loop_
_entity_poly.entity_id
_entity_poly.type
_entity_poly.pdbx_seq_one_letter_code
_entity_poly.pdbx_strand_id
1 'polypeptide(L)'
;MTDADACSLVGLPEDVERRLLASLTAYDCVALRASSKSVGCQLVSEVNLTHRLDAAIREKGLSGVLTYQKRCETVLQILLQWMAAIFSAVSTLVQVAVGFRVFIFIYMSIHSWAVVLTPFLVQQLAVFPWIQWPIQWLLYLLAWVVPFLVIDVAIRWLGEASFVVRAFRQFWVAYGDACDLLRSGGVICFDCALALLFISEICISWIWPPSDESSVQPVIVAMRWHLGMLSPVCLGIMCRLIWYDLVDVLRLVDTREGYLLRVLYVIEEGGCWDRCVSLIYYLKNSRRLPSLPITITAHDLQRAGSRAVFDTRPPAVRQYSLFSHRVRQCVDLSRVNGQDYLGWPDRSTDTGALTYVSIDLTESDPPTKRDEYVYSSFTDIIVRLIDRDFVDGNDFRLRPHFTLPDDLIIPPPKQYQLTRDVMRQPRGQWKGCRKADEWSVDGASMQLDGTILILCGDKAADDFLVRVDSRLTICTTEPPVAWKRRPDERYPQTAALVRQKVAA
;
A
#
# COMPACT_ATOMS: atom_id res chain seq x y z
N MET A 1 31.54 -25.09 -22.70
CA MET A 1 31.47 -25.13 -21.23
C MET A 1 30.12 -25.74 -20.89
N THR A 2 30.16 -26.89 -20.23
CA THR A 2 29.01 -27.74 -19.92
C THR A 2 28.31 -27.24 -18.66
N ASP A 3 27.07 -26.77 -18.80
CA ASP A 3 26.12 -26.62 -17.70
C ASP A 3 25.79 -28.02 -17.15
N ALA A 4 26.53 -28.47 -16.15
CA ALA A 4 26.44 -29.81 -15.58
C ALA A 4 25.79 -29.83 -14.18
N ASP A 5 24.97 -28.84 -13.85
CA ASP A 5 24.19 -28.78 -12.60
C ASP A 5 22.68 -28.64 -12.85
N ALA A 6 22.18 -29.21 -13.95
CA ALA A 6 20.75 -29.41 -14.12
C ALA A 6 20.31 -30.52 -13.14
N CYS A 7 19.45 -30.15 -12.19
CA CYS A 7 18.92 -31.02 -11.13
C CYS A 7 18.28 -32.28 -11.74
N SER A 8 19.00 -33.41 -11.73
CA SER A 8 18.42 -34.70 -12.07
C SER A 8 17.59 -35.21 -10.89
N LEU A 9 16.29 -35.41 -11.09
CA LEU A 9 15.46 -36.30 -10.26
C LEU A 9 16.16 -37.67 -10.20
N VAL A 10 16.86 -37.92 -9.10
CA VAL A 10 17.80 -39.05 -8.92
C VAL A 10 17.21 -40.35 -9.47
N GLY A 11 17.74 -40.82 -10.61
CA GLY A 11 17.47 -42.14 -11.17
C GLY A 11 16.36 -42.23 -12.24
N LEU A 12 15.73 -41.13 -12.67
CA LEU A 12 14.78 -41.16 -13.79
C LEU A 12 15.49 -40.89 -15.13
N PRO A 13 15.09 -41.57 -16.24
CA PRO A 13 15.50 -41.20 -17.59
C PRO A 13 15.11 -39.74 -17.91
N GLU A 14 15.98 -38.99 -18.61
CA GLU A 14 15.79 -37.55 -18.89
C GLU A 14 14.45 -37.21 -19.56
N ASP A 15 13.92 -38.09 -20.42
CA ASP A 15 12.66 -37.90 -21.13
C ASP A 15 11.46 -38.06 -20.19
N VAL A 16 11.55 -39.00 -19.24
CA VAL A 16 10.55 -39.20 -18.19
C VAL A 16 10.61 -38.04 -17.22
N GLU A 17 11.79 -37.63 -16.79
CA GLU A 17 11.99 -36.46 -15.93
C GLU A 17 11.42 -35.19 -16.57
N ARG A 18 11.76 -34.89 -17.83
CA ARG A 18 11.19 -33.72 -18.53
C ARG A 18 9.67 -33.79 -18.63
N ARG A 19 9.09 -34.95 -18.89
CA ARG A 19 7.63 -35.14 -18.90
C ARG A 19 7.02 -34.94 -17.52
N LEU A 20 7.64 -35.48 -16.49
CA LEU A 20 7.18 -35.37 -15.10
C LEU A 20 7.21 -33.91 -14.69
N LEU A 21 8.34 -33.22 -14.88
CA LEU A 21 8.50 -31.79 -14.62
C LEU A 21 7.50 -30.92 -15.38
N ALA A 22 7.21 -31.24 -16.64
CA ALA A 22 6.22 -30.53 -17.44
C ALA A 22 4.77 -30.79 -16.98
N SER A 23 4.52 -31.93 -16.33
CA SER A 23 3.19 -32.31 -15.83
C SER A 23 2.92 -31.89 -14.38
N LEU A 24 3.97 -31.57 -13.61
CA LEU A 24 3.85 -31.21 -12.19
C LEU A 24 3.35 -29.78 -12.04
N THR A 25 2.16 -29.66 -11.45
CA THR A 25 1.61 -28.36 -11.03
C THR A 25 2.41 -27.79 -9.86
N ALA A 26 2.26 -26.50 -9.59
CA ALA A 26 2.85 -25.89 -8.39
C ALA A 26 2.42 -26.63 -7.09
N TYR A 27 1.23 -27.22 -7.07
CA TYR A 27 0.73 -28.00 -5.93
C TYR A 27 1.49 -29.33 -5.76
N ASP A 28 1.74 -30.05 -6.85
CA ASP A 28 2.48 -31.31 -6.80
C ASP A 28 3.92 -31.09 -6.35
N CYS A 29 4.53 -29.97 -6.73
CA CYS A 29 5.86 -29.57 -6.25
C CYS A 29 5.89 -29.31 -4.72
N VAL A 30 4.84 -28.72 -4.15
CA VAL A 30 4.73 -28.52 -2.69
C VAL A 30 4.51 -29.85 -1.97
N ALA A 31 3.68 -30.74 -2.51
CA ALA A 31 3.49 -32.09 -1.97
C ALA A 31 4.77 -32.95 -2.05
N LEU A 32 5.54 -32.82 -3.15
CA LEU A 32 6.86 -33.43 -3.32
C LEU A 32 7.89 -32.84 -2.33
N ARG A 33 7.83 -31.54 -2.05
CA ARG A 33 8.67 -30.91 -1.02
C ARG A 33 8.35 -31.38 0.40
N ALA A 34 7.08 -31.62 0.70
CA ALA A 34 6.66 -32.14 1.99
C ALA A 34 7.11 -33.61 2.19
N SER A 35 7.18 -34.40 1.12
CA SER A 35 7.46 -35.84 1.17
C SER A 35 8.93 -36.21 0.90
N SER A 36 9.70 -35.39 0.19
CA SER A 36 11.08 -35.69 -0.22
C SER A 36 12.04 -34.52 0.08
N LYS A 37 12.95 -34.74 1.04
CA LYS A 37 13.96 -33.75 1.46
C LYS A 37 15.00 -33.41 0.38
N SER A 38 15.32 -34.34 -0.53
CA SER A 38 16.35 -34.13 -1.55
C SER A 38 15.77 -33.62 -2.88
N VAL A 39 14.73 -34.29 -3.40
CA VAL A 39 14.15 -33.99 -4.71
C VAL A 39 13.24 -32.75 -4.66
N GLY A 40 12.44 -32.63 -3.61
CA GLY A 40 11.52 -31.50 -3.46
C GLY A 40 12.19 -30.15 -3.20
N CYS A 41 13.41 -30.14 -2.66
CA CYS A 41 14.19 -28.92 -2.47
C CYS A 41 14.81 -28.39 -3.78
N GLN A 42 15.17 -29.27 -4.71
CA GLN A 42 15.72 -28.88 -6.01
C GLN A 42 14.66 -28.33 -6.97
N LEU A 43 13.46 -28.93 -6.94
CA LEU A 43 12.28 -28.51 -7.71
C LEU A 43 11.81 -27.09 -7.36
N VAL A 44 11.91 -26.72 -6.09
CA VAL A 44 11.53 -25.39 -5.58
C VAL A 44 12.79 -24.54 -5.39
N SER A 45 13.74 -24.63 -6.32
CA SER A 45 14.83 -23.66 -6.41
C SER A 45 14.33 -22.39 -7.09
N GLU A 46 14.83 -21.25 -6.63
CA GLU A 46 14.51 -19.94 -7.20
C GLU A 46 14.81 -19.86 -8.71
N VAL A 47 15.92 -20.47 -9.16
CA VAL A 47 16.33 -20.50 -10.57
C VAL A 47 15.30 -21.25 -11.42
N ASN A 48 14.84 -22.42 -10.95
CA ASN A 48 13.83 -23.20 -11.65
C ASN A 48 12.48 -22.47 -11.69
N LEU A 49 12.05 -21.88 -10.56
CA LEU A 49 10.81 -21.10 -10.51
C LEU A 49 10.86 -19.88 -11.44
N THR A 50 11.99 -19.17 -11.47
CA THR A 50 12.22 -18.04 -12.37
C THR A 50 12.14 -18.48 -13.84
N HIS A 51 12.79 -19.60 -14.19
CA HIS A 51 12.74 -20.13 -15.55
C HIS A 51 11.32 -20.56 -15.97
N ARG A 52 10.61 -21.29 -15.11
CA ARG A 52 9.20 -21.67 -15.33
C ARG A 52 8.29 -20.45 -15.47
N LEU A 53 8.50 -19.43 -14.63
CA LEU A 53 7.72 -18.21 -14.65
C LEU A 53 7.95 -17.41 -15.94
N ASP A 54 9.21 -17.25 -16.36
CA ASP A 54 9.56 -16.62 -17.64
C ASP A 54 8.96 -17.42 -18.82
N ALA A 55 8.92 -18.75 -18.75
CA ALA A 55 8.28 -19.60 -19.75
C ALA A 55 6.76 -19.41 -19.78
N ALA A 56 6.09 -19.43 -18.63
CA ALA A 56 4.66 -19.22 -18.50
C ALA A 56 4.23 -17.81 -19.00
N ILE A 57 5.01 -16.77 -18.68
CA ILE A 57 4.78 -15.40 -19.19
C ILE A 57 4.86 -15.36 -20.72
N ARG A 58 5.83 -16.06 -21.32
CA ARG A 58 5.94 -16.15 -22.79
C ARG A 58 4.79 -16.92 -23.41
N GLU A 59 4.47 -18.10 -22.86
CA GLU A 59 3.42 -19.00 -23.37
C GLU A 59 2.04 -18.35 -23.33
N LYS A 60 1.72 -17.62 -22.26
CA LYS A 60 0.45 -16.91 -22.09
C LYS A 60 0.39 -15.56 -22.84
N GLY A 61 1.40 -15.21 -23.65
CA GLY A 61 1.43 -13.94 -24.38
C GLY A 61 1.54 -12.70 -23.49
N LEU A 62 2.02 -12.85 -22.25
CA LEU A 62 2.14 -11.78 -21.26
C LEU A 62 3.46 -10.99 -21.38
N SER A 63 4.31 -11.36 -22.35
CA SER A 63 5.58 -10.71 -22.62
C SER A 63 5.37 -9.23 -22.98
N GLY A 64 5.93 -8.33 -22.18
CA GLY A 64 5.75 -6.88 -22.35
C GLY A 64 4.49 -6.31 -21.69
N VAL A 65 3.61 -7.16 -21.14
CA VAL A 65 2.41 -6.77 -20.41
C VAL A 65 2.63 -6.90 -18.91
N LEU A 66 3.13 -8.06 -18.48
CA LEU A 66 3.43 -8.36 -17.08
C LEU A 66 4.90 -8.71 -16.93
N THR A 67 5.46 -8.33 -15.80
CA THR A 67 6.76 -8.79 -15.32
C THR A 67 6.65 -9.04 -13.82
N TYR A 68 7.66 -9.65 -13.23
CA TYR A 68 7.71 -9.90 -11.80
C TYR A 68 9.00 -9.33 -11.22
N GLN A 69 9.01 -9.14 -9.92
CA GLN A 69 10.14 -8.57 -9.21
C GLN A 69 11.27 -9.61 -9.12
N LYS A 70 12.21 -9.56 -10.07
CA LYS A 70 13.26 -10.58 -10.22
C LYS A 70 14.25 -10.66 -9.05
N ARG A 71 14.46 -9.61 -8.24
CA ARG A 71 15.25 -9.64 -7.00
C ARG A 71 14.80 -8.55 -6.04
N CYS A 72 14.76 -8.89 -4.76
CA CYS A 72 14.54 -7.95 -3.66
C CYS A 72 15.79 -7.88 -2.76
N GLU A 73 16.98 -7.75 -3.36
CA GLU A 73 18.18 -7.34 -2.60
C GLU A 73 17.90 -6.01 -1.88
N THR A 74 17.12 -5.14 -2.51
CA THR A 74 16.63 -3.89 -1.94
C THR A 74 15.68 -4.08 -0.77
N VAL A 75 14.77 -5.06 -0.74
CA VAL A 75 13.88 -5.20 0.43
C VAL A 75 14.62 -5.73 1.63
N LEU A 76 15.50 -6.73 1.49
CA LEU A 76 16.33 -7.16 2.62
C LEU A 76 17.23 -6.02 3.10
N GLN A 77 17.81 -5.23 2.19
CA GLN A 77 18.60 -4.05 2.54
C GLN A 77 17.76 -2.95 3.18
N ILE A 78 16.54 -2.70 2.70
CA ILE A 78 15.60 -1.74 3.30
C ILE A 78 15.17 -2.22 4.67
N LEU A 79 14.91 -3.52 4.86
CA LEU A 79 14.54 -4.11 6.15
C LEU A 79 15.72 -4.06 7.13
N LEU A 80 16.94 -4.31 6.66
CA LEU A 80 18.18 -4.12 7.42
C LEU A 80 18.39 -2.65 7.79
N GLN A 81 18.18 -1.72 6.86
CA GLN A 81 18.26 -0.27 7.12
C GLN A 81 17.17 0.18 8.10
N TRP A 82 15.95 -0.33 7.97
CA TRP A 82 14.85 -0.08 8.88
C TRP A 82 15.13 -0.63 10.28
N MET A 83 15.58 -1.88 10.37
CA MET A 83 15.99 -2.46 11.64
C MET A 83 17.14 -1.65 12.25
N ALA A 84 18.15 -1.26 11.48
CA ALA A 84 19.24 -0.41 11.95
C ALA A 84 18.74 0.96 12.46
N ALA A 85 17.80 1.60 11.74
CA ALA A 85 17.20 2.86 12.13
C ALA A 85 16.37 2.72 13.43
N ILE A 86 15.56 1.65 13.55
CA ILE A 86 14.80 1.34 14.77
C ILE A 86 15.74 1.07 15.94
N PHE A 87 16.77 0.23 15.76
CA PHE A 87 17.75 -0.05 16.82
C PHE A 87 18.50 1.21 17.24
N SER A 88 18.84 2.08 16.28
CA SER A 88 19.42 3.39 16.58
C SER A 88 18.46 4.25 17.39
N ALA A 89 17.19 4.38 16.99
CA ALA A 89 16.19 5.17 17.70
C ALA A 89 15.91 4.63 19.11
N VAL A 90 15.78 3.31 19.27
CA VAL A 90 15.61 2.66 20.57
C VAL A 90 16.84 2.87 21.44
N SER A 91 18.05 2.75 20.89
CA SER A 91 19.29 3.04 21.62
C SER A 91 19.33 4.49 22.09
N THR A 92 18.95 5.44 21.23
CA THR A 92 18.84 6.86 21.55
C THR A 92 17.83 7.10 22.68
N LEU A 93 16.64 6.50 22.61
CA LEU A 93 15.62 6.60 23.66
C LEU A 93 16.09 6.00 25.00
N VAL A 94 16.79 4.87 24.97
CA VAL A 94 17.37 4.27 26.18
C VAL A 94 18.43 5.19 26.77
N GLN A 95 19.29 5.78 25.96
CA GLN A 95 20.29 6.77 26.41
C GLN A 95 19.62 8.01 27.03
N VAL A 96 18.54 8.51 26.42
CA VAL A 96 17.75 9.63 26.96
C VAL A 96 17.14 9.26 28.31
N ALA A 97 16.51 8.09 28.40
CA ALA A 97 15.89 7.64 29.65
C ALA A 97 16.90 7.45 30.79
N VAL A 98 18.07 6.86 30.48
CA VAL A 98 19.16 6.69 31.46
C VAL A 98 19.73 8.05 31.87
N GLY A 99 20.01 8.94 30.92
CA GLY A 99 20.50 10.29 31.19
C GLY A 99 19.52 11.11 32.03
N PHE A 100 18.23 11.03 31.72
CA PHE A 100 17.16 11.67 32.48
C PHE A 100 17.07 11.15 33.92
N ARG A 101 17.18 9.83 34.12
CA ARG A 101 17.19 9.22 35.46
C ARG A 101 18.39 9.70 36.29
N VAL A 102 19.57 9.77 35.69
CA VAL A 102 20.78 10.29 36.36
C VAL A 102 20.58 11.77 36.70
N PHE A 103 20.05 12.57 35.78
CA PHE A 103 19.76 13.98 36.01
C PHE A 103 18.77 14.19 37.17
N ILE A 104 17.65 13.46 37.19
CA ILE A 104 16.70 13.50 38.30
C ILE A 104 17.37 13.11 39.61
N PHE A 105 18.19 12.06 39.62
CA PHE A 105 18.87 11.62 40.85
C PHE A 105 19.78 12.70 41.41
N ILE A 106 20.57 13.35 40.54
CA ILE A 106 21.46 14.47 40.93
C ILE A 106 20.62 15.66 41.41
N TYR A 107 19.60 16.07 40.65
CA TYR A 107 18.74 17.19 40.99
C TYR A 107 18.02 16.98 42.32
N MET A 108 17.41 15.81 42.54
CA MET A 108 16.72 15.48 43.79
C MET A 108 17.69 15.42 44.96
N SER A 109 18.93 14.96 44.74
CA SER A 109 19.98 15.01 45.77
C SER A 109 20.29 16.45 46.16
N ILE A 110 20.61 17.32 45.19
CA ILE A 110 20.91 18.74 45.46
C ILE A 110 19.72 19.45 46.11
N HIS A 111 18.51 19.22 45.61
CA HIS A 111 17.29 19.81 46.15
C HIS A 111 17.03 19.35 47.58
N SER A 112 17.20 18.05 47.89
CA SER A 112 17.04 17.55 49.25
C SER A 112 18.03 18.19 50.24
N TRP A 113 19.29 18.39 49.80
CA TRP A 113 20.28 19.13 50.59
C TRP A 113 19.87 20.57 50.82
N ALA A 114 19.40 21.27 49.78
CA ALA A 114 18.91 22.64 49.90
C ALA A 114 17.73 22.74 50.87
N VAL A 115 16.75 21.83 50.79
CA VAL A 115 15.58 21.78 51.70
C VAL A 115 15.99 21.52 53.15
N VAL A 116 17.02 20.71 53.40
CA VAL A 116 17.54 20.47 54.77
C VAL A 116 18.34 21.68 55.30
N LEU A 117 19.14 22.32 54.46
CA LEU A 117 19.96 23.49 54.81
C LEU A 117 19.15 24.77 54.99
N THR A 118 18.07 24.95 54.23
CA THR A 118 17.24 26.18 54.28
C THR A 118 16.70 26.48 55.68
N PRO A 119 16.05 25.55 56.40
CA PRO A 119 15.58 25.81 57.76
C PRO A 119 16.71 26.11 58.74
N PHE A 120 17.88 25.47 58.60
CA PHE A 120 19.03 25.73 59.46
C PHE A 120 19.55 27.17 59.29
N LEU A 121 19.60 27.65 58.04
CA LEU A 121 19.98 29.02 57.71
C LEU A 121 18.91 30.04 58.14
N VAL A 122 17.63 29.71 57.97
CA VAL A 122 16.50 30.57 58.38
C VAL A 122 16.39 30.67 59.90
N GLN A 123 16.70 29.60 60.65
CA GLN A 123 16.68 29.61 62.11
C GLN A 123 17.72 30.55 62.71
N GLN A 124 18.88 30.71 62.05
CA GLN A 124 19.89 31.70 62.44
C GLN A 124 19.44 33.15 62.15
N LEU A 125 18.53 33.34 61.21
CA LEU A 125 17.99 34.65 60.79
C LEU A 125 16.71 35.07 61.53
N ALA A 126 16.17 34.20 62.40
CA ALA A 126 14.94 34.45 63.16
C ALA A 126 15.01 35.67 64.11
N VAL A 127 16.21 36.24 64.32
CA VAL A 127 16.42 37.47 65.10
C VAL A 127 15.83 38.71 64.40
N PHE A 128 15.55 38.66 63.09
CA PHE A 128 15.09 39.82 62.30
C PHE A 128 13.83 39.51 61.46
N PRO A 129 12.62 39.55 62.08
CA PRO A 129 11.38 39.10 61.45
C PRO A 129 10.95 39.91 60.22
N TRP A 130 11.34 41.18 60.10
CA TRP A 130 11.00 42.02 58.94
C TRP A 130 11.81 41.70 57.67
N ILE A 131 12.94 40.98 57.78
CA ILE A 131 13.76 40.56 56.61
C ILE A 131 13.47 39.11 56.21
N GLN A 132 12.78 38.36 57.06
CA GLN A 132 12.59 36.92 56.92
C GLN A 132 11.86 36.54 55.61
N TRP A 133 10.78 37.24 55.27
CA TRP A 133 9.95 36.94 54.10
C TRP A 133 10.70 37.07 52.75
N PRO A 134 11.34 38.20 52.43
CA PRO A 134 12.08 38.34 51.17
C PRO A 134 13.31 37.43 51.09
N ILE A 135 14.00 37.17 52.21
CA ILE A 135 15.11 36.22 52.24
C ILE A 135 14.62 34.79 52.01
N GLN A 136 13.49 34.41 52.60
CA GLN A 136 12.94 33.07 52.41
C GLN A 136 12.51 32.83 50.96
N TRP A 137 11.89 33.82 50.31
CA TRP A 137 11.56 33.74 48.89
C TRP A 137 12.81 33.67 47.99
N LEU A 138 13.84 34.47 48.30
CA LEU A 138 15.12 34.44 47.60
C LEU A 138 15.85 33.10 47.78
N LEU A 139 15.83 32.53 48.99
CA LEU A 139 16.40 31.22 49.28
C LEU A 139 15.64 30.10 48.55
N TYR A 140 14.32 30.21 48.41
CA TYR A 140 13.51 29.26 47.65
C TYR A 140 13.81 29.35 46.15
N LEU A 141 13.94 30.57 45.62
CA LEU A 141 14.34 30.82 44.24
C LEU A 141 15.76 30.30 43.98
N LEU A 142 16.71 30.56 44.89
CA LEU A 142 18.07 30.02 44.83
C LEU A 142 18.07 28.50 44.91
N ALA A 143 17.27 27.88 45.78
CA ALA A 143 17.15 26.42 45.86
C ALA A 143 16.61 25.80 44.56
N TRP A 144 15.89 26.57 43.74
CA TRP A 144 15.42 26.17 42.41
C TRP A 144 16.43 26.44 41.29
N VAL A 145 17.11 27.59 41.30
CA VAL A 145 18.01 28.05 40.22
C VAL A 145 19.44 27.51 40.39
N VAL A 146 19.94 27.43 41.61
CA VAL A 146 21.31 26.96 41.93
C VAL A 146 21.56 25.54 41.46
N PRO A 147 20.65 24.55 41.59
CA PRO A 147 20.88 23.21 41.04
C PRO A 147 21.17 23.22 39.54
N PHE A 148 20.48 24.05 38.76
CA PHE A 148 20.74 24.15 37.32
C PHE A 148 22.12 24.73 37.01
N LEU A 149 22.53 25.78 37.74
CA LEU A 149 23.85 26.39 37.59
C LEU A 149 24.98 25.47 38.07
N VAL A 150 24.78 24.77 39.20
CA VAL A 150 25.75 23.81 39.75
C VAL A 150 25.92 22.62 38.81
N ILE A 151 24.83 22.12 38.22
CA ILE A 151 24.91 21.06 37.22
C ILE A 151 25.70 21.54 35.99
N ASP A 152 25.43 22.74 35.48
CA ASP A 152 26.15 23.29 34.32
C ASP A 152 27.65 23.50 34.61
N VAL A 153 27.99 24.04 35.78
CA VAL A 153 29.38 24.23 36.21
C VAL A 153 30.08 22.90 36.46
N ALA A 154 29.42 21.93 37.10
CA ALA A 154 29.97 20.59 37.33
C ALA A 154 30.25 19.87 36.01
N ILE A 155 29.38 20.03 35.01
CA ILE A 155 29.59 19.50 33.65
C ILE A 155 30.83 20.13 33.01
N ARG A 156 31.03 21.45 33.14
CA ARG A 156 32.23 22.12 32.63
C ARG A 156 33.51 21.69 33.36
N TRP A 157 33.41 21.41 34.66
CA TRP A 157 34.55 21.02 35.50
C TRP A 157 34.98 19.56 35.32
N LEU A 158 34.04 18.64 35.14
CA LEU A 158 34.32 17.21 34.96
C LEU A 158 35.09 16.90 33.66
N GLY A 159 35.18 17.86 32.74
CA GLY A 159 35.90 17.74 31.47
C GLY A 159 35.25 16.79 30.48
N GLU A 160 35.56 16.92 29.19
CA GLU A 160 34.93 16.11 28.12
C GLU A 160 35.19 14.59 28.22
N ALA A 161 36.17 14.19 29.04
CA ALA A 161 36.48 12.78 29.27
C ALA A 161 35.50 12.10 30.25
N SER A 162 34.76 12.87 31.06
CA SER A 162 33.83 12.32 32.05
C SER A 162 32.64 11.62 31.40
N PHE A 163 32.35 10.41 31.88
CA PHE A 163 31.18 9.63 31.49
C PHE A 163 29.87 10.42 31.70
N VAL A 164 29.78 11.22 32.77
CA VAL A 164 28.60 12.04 33.10
C VAL A 164 28.39 13.15 32.07
N VAL A 165 29.48 13.79 31.63
CA VAL A 165 29.44 14.86 30.63
C VAL A 165 29.04 14.30 29.26
N ARG A 166 29.55 13.13 28.89
CA ARG A 166 29.17 12.44 27.64
C ARG A 166 27.71 11.99 27.67
N ALA A 167 27.24 11.39 28.77
CA ALA A 167 25.85 10.97 28.91
C ALA A 167 24.88 12.16 28.89
N PHE A 168 25.23 13.27 29.53
CA PHE A 168 24.41 14.49 29.51
C PHE A 168 24.35 15.16 28.13
N ARG A 169 25.48 15.21 27.41
CA ARG A 169 25.53 15.74 26.05
C ARG A 169 24.76 14.85 25.08
N GLN A 170 24.91 13.53 25.20
CA GLN A 170 24.12 12.56 24.43
C GLN A 170 22.63 12.70 24.73
N PHE A 171 22.23 12.91 25.99
CA PHE A 171 20.84 13.20 26.36
C PHE A 171 20.31 14.44 25.64
N TRP A 172 21.04 15.56 25.61
CA TRP A 172 20.57 16.78 24.97
C TRP A 172 20.51 16.71 23.45
N VAL A 173 21.49 16.07 22.81
CA VAL A 173 21.46 15.82 21.36
C VAL A 173 20.28 14.92 21.00
N ALA A 174 20.12 13.82 21.74
CA ALA A 174 19.02 12.89 21.55
C ALA A 174 17.64 13.49 21.88
N TYR A 175 17.57 14.41 22.84
CA TYR A 175 16.36 15.16 23.16
C TYR A 175 15.98 16.11 22.02
N GLY A 176 16.96 16.81 21.43
CA GLY A 176 16.77 17.63 20.24
C GLY A 176 16.26 16.81 19.05
N ASP A 177 16.93 15.69 18.74
CA ASP A 177 16.55 14.78 17.66
C ASP A 177 15.16 14.16 17.89
N ALA A 178 14.82 13.82 19.14
CA ALA A 178 13.50 13.33 19.51
C ALA A 178 12.42 14.41 19.33
N CYS A 179 12.70 15.66 19.68
CA CYS A 179 11.79 16.79 19.44
C CYS A 179 11.55 17.02 17.93
N ASP A 180 12.57 16.89 17.10
CA ASP A 180 12.44 17.02 15.64
C ASP A 180 11.67 15.83 15.01
N LEU A 181 11.92 14.60 15.50
CA LEU A 181 11.16 13.41 15.12
C LEU A 181 9.67 13.55 15.49
N LEU A 182 9.38 14.01 16.72
CA LEU A 182 8.03 14.28 17.21
C LEU A 182 7.29 15.32 16.36
N ARG A 183 8.02 16.31 15.83
CA ARG A 183 7.46 17.36 14.96
C ARG A 183 7.08 16.85 13.56
N SER A 184 7.65 15.73 13.12
CA SER A 184 7.52 15.22 11.74
C SER A 184 6.49 14.09 11.53
N GLY A 185 5.93 13.49 12.59
CA GLY A 185 4.91 12.43 12.41
C GLY A 185 4.48 11.62 13.65
N GLY A 186 4.96 11.95 14.85
CA GLY A 186 4.79 11.14 16.07
C GLY A 186 3.58 11.46 16.95
N VAL A 187 2.46 11.95 16.40
CA VAL A 187 1.31 12.43 17.20
C VAL A 187 0.72 11.33 18.09
N ILE A 188 0.60 10.09 17.57
CA ILE A 188 -0.07 8.99 18.28
C ILE A 188 0.73 8.49 19.50
N CYS A 189 2.06 8.40 19.40
CA CYS A 189 2.89 7.98 20.54
C CYS A 189 3.00 9.06 21.61
N PHE A 190 2.97 10.34 21.22
CA PHE A 190 3.00 11.46 22.14
C PHE A 190 1.71 11.55 22.96
N ASP A 191 0.55 11.36 22.33
CA ASP A 191 -0.75 11.36 23.01
C ASP A 191 -0.86 10.23 24.05
N CYS A 192 -0.32 9.04 23.76
CA CYS A 192 -0.25 7.95 24.74
C CYS A 192 0.68 8.25 25.92
N ALA A 193 1.84 8.86 25.66
CA ALA A 193 2.78 9.24 26.72
C ALA A 193 2.23 10.38 27.61
N LEU A 194 1.57 11.36 27.01
CA LEU A 194 0.89 12.46 27.72
C LEU A 194 -0.30 11.95 28.53
N ALA A 195 -1.11 11.04 27.97
CA ALA A 195 -2.21 10.42 28.68
C ALA A 195 -1.72 9.65 29.92
N LEU A 196 -0.59 8.93 29.81
CA LEU A 196 0.00 8.22 30.95
C LEU A 196 0.57 9.16 32.00
N LEU A 197 1.16 10.30 31.60
CA LEU A 197 1.59 11.34 32.54
C LEU A 197 0.40 11.99 33.25
N PHE A 198 -0.69 12.29 32.52
CA PHE A 198 -1.94 12.83 33.09
C PHE A 198 -2.61 11.85 34.05
N ILE A 199 -2.65 10.56 33.72
CA ILE A 199 -3.19 9.53 34.61
C ILE A 199 -2.34 9.43 35.89
N SER A 200 -1.00 9.58 35.78
CA SER A 200 -0.14 9.58 36.97
C SER A 200 -0.38 10.79 37.88
N GLU A 201 -0.58 11.99 37.32
CA GLU A 201 -0.94 13.21 38.08
C GLU A 201 -2.30 13.08 38.78
N ILE A 202 -3.28 12.48 38.09
CA ILE A 202 -4.61 12.22 38.66
C ILE A 202 -4.52 11.18 39.79
N CYS A 203 -3.69 10.14 39.65
CA CYS A 203 -3.49 9.17 40.72
C CYS A 203 -2.75 9.76 41.94
N ILE A 204 -1.78 10.66 41.72
CA ILE A 204 -1.06 11.35 42.82
C ILE A 204 -2.01 12.27 43.60
N SER A 205 -2.87 13.01 42.89
CA SER A 205 -3.85 13.91 43.51
C SER A 205 -4.97 13.16 44.25
N TRP A 206 -5.35 11.95 43.80
CA TRP A 206 -6.37 11.13 44.46
C TRP A 206 -5.89 10.42 45.73
N ILE A 207 -4.60 10.14 45.86
CA ILE A 207 -4.04 9.44 47.04
C ILE A 207 -3.85 10.41 48.23
N TRP A 208 -4.05 11.71 48.03
CA TRP A 208 -3.77 12.74 49.04
C TRP A 208 -5.05 13.32 49.66
N PRO A 209 -5.42 12.98 50.91
CA PRO A 209 -6.35 13.80 51.68
C PRO A 209 -5.61 15.02 52.25
N PRO A 210 -6.22 16.22 52.22
CA PRO A 210 -5.59 17.44 52.67
C PRO A 210 -5.73 17.61 54.19
N SER A 211 -5.01 16.84 55.01
CA SER A 211 -4.86 17.13 56.44
C SER A 211 -3.81 16.25 57.11
N ASP A 212 -2.54 16.65 57.09
CA ASP A 212 -1.61 16.56 58.23
C ASP A 212 -0.18 16.85 57.75
N GLU A 213 0.41 17.94 58.26
CA GLU A 213 1.67 18.55 57.83
C GLU A 213 2.95 17.72 58.15
N SER A 214 2.84 16.47 58.60
CA SER A 214 3.99 15.73 59.16
C SER A 214 4.49 14.50 58.39
N SER A 215 3.95 14.16 57.22
CA SER A 215 4.41 12.97 56.45
C SER A 215 5.03 13.30 55.09
N VAL A 216 6.34 13.61 55.08
CA VAL A 216 7.13 13.81 53.84
C VAL A 216 7.65 12.49 53.25
N GLN A 217 7.70 11.41 54.04
CA GLN A 217 8.17 10.08 53.59
C GLN A 217 7.36 9.40 52.46
N PRO A 218 6.01 9.45 52.41
CA PRO A 218 5.26 8.73 51.37
C PRO A 218 5.38 9.34 49.97
N VAL A 219 5.63 10.65 49.85
CA VAL A 219 5.84 11.33 48.55
C VAL A 219 7.09 10.82 47.83
N ILE A 220 8.17 10.63 48.57
CA ILE A 220 9.45 10.13 48.02
C ILE A 220 9.29 8.68 47.56
N VAL A 221 8.52 7.86 48.28
CA VAL A 221 8.26 6.47 47.92
C VAL A 221 7.36 6.39 46.68
N ALA A 222 6.29 7.19 46.61
CA ALA A 222 5.37 7.23 45.47
C ALA A 222 6.03 7.74 44.17
N MET A 223 6.83 8.81 44.24
CA MET A 223 7.60 9.28 43.08
C MET A 223 8.63 8.25 42.61
N ARG A 224 9.31 7.57 43.55
CA ARG A 224 10.28 6.51 43.23
C ARG A 224 9.60 5.29 42.59
N TRP A 225 8.36 5.01 42.98
CA TRP A 225 7.53 3.97 42.37
C TRP A 225 7.07 4.35 40.95
N HIS A 226 6.60 5.57 40.74
CA HIS A 226 6.14 6.05 39.44
C HIS A 226 7.28 6.14 38.41
N LEU A 227 8.45 6.70 38.77
CA LEU A 227 9.63 6.72 37.89
C LEU A 227 10.22 5.31 37.65
N GLY A 228 10.05 4.39 38.60
CA GLY A 228 10.49 3.00 38.49
C GLY A 228 9.64 2.17 37.52
N MET A 229 8.31 2.31 37.59
CA MET A 229 7.35 1.41 36.93
C MET A 229 6.80 1.92 35.59
N LEU A 230 6.62 3.23 35.39
CA LEU A 230 6.07 3.77 34.12
C LEU A 230 7.04 3.57 32.94
N SER A 231 8.33 3.71 33.18
CA SER A 231 9.38 3.57 32.16
C SER A 231 9.44 2.17 31.51
N PRO A 232 9.45 1.05 32.26
CA PRO A 232 9.41 -0.29 31.65
C PRO A 232 8.06 -0.63 31.01
N VAL A 233 6.94 -0.09 31.49
CA VAL A 233 5.63 -0.31 30.87
C VAL A 233 5.52 0.38 29.52
N CYS A 234 5.93 1.66 29.43
CA CYS A 234 5.97 2.38 28.15
C CYS A 234 6.94 1.72 27.16
N LEU A 235 8.12 1.29 27.62
CA LEU A 235 9.06 0.54 26.79
C LEU A 235 8.44 -0.76 26.29
N GLY A 236 7.73 -1.50 27.15
CA GLY A 236 7.04 -2.73 26.78
C GLY A 236 5.95 -2.51 25.73
N ILE A 237 5.17 -1.43 25.85
CA ILE A 237 4.13 -1.07 24.86
C ILE A 237 4.78 -0.69 23.52
N MET A 238 5.83 0.14 23.54
CA MET A 238 6.57 0.53 22.33
C MET A 238 7.20 -0.69 21.65
N CYS A 239 7.85 -1.57 22.41
CA CYS A 239 8.41 -2.82 21.90
C CYS A 239 7.32 -3.72 21.30
N ARG A 240 6.13 -3.79 21.89
CA ARG A 240 5.01 -4.56 21.33
C ARG A 240 4.49 -3.97 20.02
N LEU A 241 4.32 -2.65 19.94
CA LEU A 241 3.85 -2.01 18.70
C LEU A 241 4.86 -2.20 17.57
N ILE A 242 6.15 -1.95 17.85
CA ILE A 242 7.24 -2.21 16.91
C ILE A 242 7.28 -3.70 16.53
N TRP A 243 7.07 -4.60 17.49
CA TRP A 243 7.04 -6.04 17.22
C TRP A 243 5.84 -6.43 16.36
N TYR A 244 4.65 -5.86 16.55
CA TYR A 244 3.49 -6.14 15.70
C TYR A 244 3.72 -5.66 14.27
N ASP A 245 4.19 -4.42 14.08
CA ASP A 245 4.53 -3.91 12.74
C ASP A 245 5.64 -4.75 12.10
N LEU A 246 6.68 -5.11 12.86
CA LEU A 246 7.76 -5.96 12.38
C LEU A 246 7.27 -7.37 12.03
N VAL A 247 6.39 -7.97 12.85
CA VAL A 247 5.82 -9.29 12.60
C VAL A 247 4.88 -9.26 11.41
N ASP A 248 4.11 -8.20 11.21
CA ASP A 248 3.26 -8.06 10.03
C ASP A 248 4.12 -7.87 8.77
N VAL A 249 5.20 -7.09 8.85
CA VAL A 249 6.21 -6.99 7.77
C VAL A 249 6.91 -8.33 7.53
N LEU A 250 7.29 -9.06 8.57
CA LEU A 250 7.94 -10.37 8.45
C LEU A 250 6.99 -11.46 7.95
N ARG A 251 5.70 -11.40 8.31
CA ARG A 251 4.62 -12.21 7.73
C ARG A 251 4.38 -11.85 6.26
N LEU A 252 4.66 -10.59 5.89
CA LEU A 252 4.66 -10.09 4.52
C LEU A 252 5.88 -10.54 3.71
N VAL A 253 6.99 -10.89 4.37
CA VAL A 253 8.12 -11.56 3.73
C VAL A 253 7.72 -13.01 3.46
N ASP A 254 6.80 -13.17 2.51
CA ASP A 254 6.68 -14.40 1.75
C ASP A 254 8.09 -14.75 1.31
N THR A 255 8.57 -15.94 1.66
CA THR A 255 9.87 -16.43 1.16
C THR A 255 9.91 -16.20 -0.35
N ARG A 256 11.08 -15.88 -0.91
CA ARG A 256 11.15 -15.53 -2.33
C ARG A 256 10.56 -16.62 -3.21
N GLU A 257 10.76 -17.87 -2.83
CA GLU A 257 10.15 -19.05 -3.43
C GLU A 257 8.62 -19.04 -3.30
N GLY A 258 8.08 -18.68 -2.13
CA GLY A 258 6.64 -18.49 -1.89
C GLY A 258 6.02 -17.40 -2.78
N TYR A 259 6.69 -16.24 -2.88
CA TYR A 259 6.30 -15.18 -3.82
C TYR A 259 6.29 -15.70 -5.27
N LEU A 260 7.39 -16.30 -5.74
CA LEU A 260 7.50 -16.80 -7.11
C LEU A 260 6.47 -17.90 -7.40
N LEU A 261 6.22 -18.81 -6.46
CA LEU A 261 5.19 -19.85 -6.57
C LEU A 261 3.80 -19.23 -6.69
N ARG A 262 3.49 -18.16 -5.93
CA ARG A 262 2.20 -17.47 -6.02
C ARG A 262 2.04 -16.73 -7.35
N VAL A 263 3.09 -16.07 -7.85
CA VAL A 263 3.02 -15.45 -9.19
C VAL A 263 2.83 -16.53 -10.25
N LEU A 264 3.60 -17.62 -10.19
CA LEU A 264 3.49 -18.73 -11.13
C LEU A 264 2.08 -19.33 -11.11
N TYR A 265 1.56 -19.62 -9.93
CA TYR A 265 0.20 -20.13 -9.74
C TYR A 265 -0.84 -19.22 -10.39
N VAL A 266 -0.76 -17.92 -10.14
CA VAL A 266 -1.68 -16.93 -10.70
C VAL A 266 -1.60 -16.89 -12.24
N ILE A 267 -0.41 -17.04 -12.83
CA ILE A 267 -0.24 -17.02 -14.29
C ILE A 267 -0.76 -18.32 -14.91
N GLU A 268 -0.43 -19.47 -14.32
CA GLU A 268 -0.85 -20.81 -14.78
C GLU A 268 -2.37 -21.00 -14.62
N GLU A 269 -2.91 -20.73 -13.42
CA GLU A 269 -4.32 -20.93 -13.02
C GLU A 269 -5.22 -19.72 -13.26
N GLY A 270 -4.65 -18.63 -13.80
CA GLY A 270 -5.39 -17.43 -14.17
C GLY A 270 -6.35 -17.65 -15.34
N GLY A 271 -6.22 -18.74 -16.10
CA GLY A 271 -7.04 -19.07 -17.27
C GLY A 271 -6.53 -18.47 -18.58
N CYS A 272 -7.45 -18.03 -19.46
CA CYS A 272 -7.10 -17.41 -20.74
C CYS A 272 -6.88 -15.91 -20.57
N TRP A 273 -5.67 -15.43 -20.87
CA TRP A 273 -5.25 -14.05 -20.63
C TRP A 273 -5.61 -13.08 -21.76
N ASP A 274 -6.03 -13.56 -22.94
CA ASP A 274 -6.20 -12.74 -24.15
C ASP A 274 -7.08 -11.50 -23.93
N ARG A 275 -8.26 -11.68 -23.30
CA ARG A 275 -9.19 -10.59 -22.97
C ARG A 275 -8.59 -9.58 -21.98
N CYS A 276 -7.84 -10.06 -21.00
CA CYS A 276 -7.21 -9.22 -19.99
C CYS A 276 -5.98 -8.48 -20.54
N VAL A 277 -5.19 -9.11 -21.42
CA VAL A 277 -4.11 -8.46 -22.17
C VAL A 277 -4.67 -7.29 -22.99
N SER A 278 -5.76 -7.52 -23.72
CA SER A 278 -6.44 -6.44 -24.46
C SER A 278 -6.96 -5.34 -23.53
N LEU A 279 -7.49 -5.70 -22.36
CA LEU A 279 -7.88 -4.72 -21.35
C LEU A 279 -6.66 -3.92 -20.84
N ILE A 280 -5.52 -4.55 -20.55
CA ILE A 280 -4.31 -3.87 -20.07
C ILE A 280 -3.80 -2.86 -21.11
N TYR A 281 -3.81 -3.21 -22.40
CA TYR A 281 -3.48 -2.25 -23.46
C TYR A 281 -4.49 -1.10 -23.53
N TYR A 282 -5.79 -1.39 -23.44
CA TYR A 282 -6.82 -0.37 -23.35
C TYR A 282 -6.58 0.58 -22.17
N LEU A 283 -6.23 0.04 -20.99
CA LEU A 283 -5.93 0.80 -19.77
C LEU A 283 -4.66 1.65 -19.89
N LYS A 284 -3.61 1.14 -20.55
CA LYS A 284 -2.40 1.90 -20.88
C LYS A 284 -2.72 3.06 -21.82
N ASN A 285 -3.39 2.76 -22.94
CA ASN A 285 -3.66 3.73 -24.00
C ASN A 285 -4.75 4.74 -23.62
N SER A 286 -5.57 4.45 -22.60
CA SER A 286 -6.45 5.38 -21.88
C SER A 286 -5.76 6.19 -20.77
N ARG A 287 -4.44 6.01 -20.57
CA ARG A 287 -3.62 6.67 -19.54
C ARG A 287 -4.08 6.36 -18.10
N ARG A 288 -4.73 5.20 -17.89
CA ARG A 288 -5.18 4.72 -16.57
C ARG A 288 -4.17 3.81 -15.89
N LEU A 289 -3.24 3.24 -16.65
CA LEU A 289 -2.05 2.57 -16.14
C LEU A 289 -0.80 3.43 -16.36
N PRO A 290 0.16 3.45 -15.41
CA PRO A 290 1.34 4.30 -15.49
C PRO A 290 2.31 3.86 -16.59
N SER A 291 2.57 2.56 -16.72
CA SER A 291 3.50 1.99 -17.69
C SER A 291 3.31 0.49 -17.85
N LEU A 292 3.86 -0.06 -18.93
CA LEU A 292 4.03 -1.50 -19.16
C LEU A 292 5.52 -1.84 -19.30
N PRO A 293 5.96 -3.04 -18.90
CA PRO A 293 5.17 -4.09 -18.25
C PRO A 293 4.80 -3.74 -16.80
N ILE A 294 3.67 -4.27 -16.31
CA ILE A 294 3.27 -4.17 -14.90
C ILE A 294 4.15 -5.12 -14.08
N THR A 295 4.99 -4.58 -13.21
CA THR A 295 5.77 -5.38 -12.26
C THR A 295 4.88 -5.87 -11.13
N ILE A 296 4.57 -7.17 -11.11
CA ILE A 296 3.84 -7.84 -10.03
C ILE A 296 4.70 -7.85 -8.77
N THR A 297 4.14 -7.39 -7.66
CA THR A 297 4.77 -7.29 -6.32
C THR A 297 4.05 -8.18 -5.32
N ALA A 298 4.63 -8.38 -4.13
CA ALA A 298 3.97 -9.12 -3.05
C ALA A 298 2.64 -8.47 -2.61
N HIS A 299 2.57 -7.13 -2.64
CA HIS A 299 1.35 -6.39 -2.31
C HIS A 299 0.21 -6.71 -3.30
N ASP A 300 0.52 -6.80 -4.60
CA ASP A 300 -0.46 -7.16 -5.63
C ASP A 300 -1.08 -8.55 -5.37
N LEU A 301 -0.23 -9.53 -5.03
CA LEU A 301 -0.66 -10.89 -4.71
C LEU A 301 -1.50 -10.96 -3.43
N GLN A 302 -1.23 -10.09 -2.45
CA GLN A 302 -2.05 -9.99 -1.24
C GLN A 302 -3.44 -9.41 -1.54
N ARG A 303 -3.51 -8.41 -2.41
CA ARG A 303 -4.78 -7.83 -2.88
C ARG A 303 -5.61 -8.83 -3.68
N ALA A 304 -4.95 -9.70 -4.46
CA ALA A 304 -5.63 -10.81 -5.14
C ALA A 304 -6.30 -11.80 -4.16
N GLY A 305 -5.87 -11.83 -2.89
CA GLY A 305 -6.46 -12.63 -1.83
C GLY A 305 -5.75 -13.96 -1.59
N SER A 306 -6.35 -14.80 -0.75
CA SER A 306 -5.88 -16.16 -0.53
C SER A 306 -6.15 -17.04 -1.74
N ARG A 307 -5.46 -18.18 -1.84
CA ARG A 307 -5.71 -19.17 -2.90
C ARG A 307 -7.19 -19.57 -2.98
N ALA A 308 -7.83 -19.84 -1.84
CA ALA A 308 -9.26 -20.18 -1.81
C ALA A 308 -10.13 -19.06 -2.39
N VAL A 309 -9.84 -17.79 -2.08
CA VAL A 309 -10.58 -16.65 -2.66
C VAL A 309 -10.31 -16.53 -4.15
N PHE A 310 -9.06 -16.67 -4.58
CA PHE A 310 -8.66 -16.62 -5.98
C PHE A 310 -9.40 -17.71 -6.80
N ASP A 311 -9.40 -18.95 -6.32
CA ASP A 311 -10.02 -20.08 -7.02
C ASP A 311 -11.55 -19.96 -7.12
N THR A 312 -12.21 -19.23 -6.21
CA THR A 312 -13.67 -19.00 -6.30
C THR A 312 -14.08 -17.98 -7.36
N ARG A 313 -13.12 -17.21 -7.90
CA ARG A 313 -13.40 -16.15 -8.90
C ARG A 313 -13.37 -16.71 -10.32
N PRO A 314 -14.14 -16.10 -11.25
CA PRO A 314 -13.94 -16.34 -12.68
C PRO A 314 -12.53 -15.92 -13.16
N PRO A 315 -11.99 -16.54 -14.23
CA PRO A 315 -10.63 -16.25 -14.72
C PRO A 315 -10.33 -14.77 -14.96
N ALA A 316 -11.18 -14.00 -15.64
CA ALA A 316 -10.94 -12.57 -15.88
C ALA A 316 -10.87 -11.75 -14.58
N VAL A 317 -11.64 -12.13 -13.56
CA VAL A 317 -11.64 -11.47 -12.24
C VAL A 317 -10.35 -11.81 -11.48
N ARG A 318 -9.91 -13.07 -11.53
CA ARG A 318 -8.61 -13.51 -11.00
C ARG A 318 -7.47 -12.68 -11.56
N GLN A 319 -7.42 -12.58 -12.89
CA GLN A 319 -6.38 -11.85 -13.62
C GLN A 319 -6.39 -10.35 -13.26
N TYR A 320 -7.57 -9.72 -13.29
CA TYR A 320 -7.71 -8.29 -12.99
C TYR A 320 -7.39 -7.96 -11.53
N SER A 321 -7.70 -8.86 -10.59
CA SER A 321 -7.44 -8.65 -9.15
C SER A 321 -5.97 -8.38 -8.81
N LEU A 322 -5.04 -8.77 -9.67
CA LEU A 322 -3.61 -8.51 -9.49
C LEU A 322 -3.25 -7.04 -9.64
N PHE A 323 -3.91 -6.32 -10.54
CA PHE A 323 -3.52 -4.96 -10.89
C PHE A 323 -4.65 -3.95 -10.77
N SER A 324 -5.85 -4.35 -10.33
CA SER A 324 -7.02 -3.48 -10.16
C SER A 324 -6.69 -2.22 -9.36
N HIS A 325 -5.96 -2.37 -8.25
CA HIS A 325 -5.61 -1.28 -7.33
C HIS A 325 -4.62 -0.27 -7.93
N ARG A 326 -3.98 -0.62 -9.07
CA ARG A 326 -3.10 0.28 -9.82
C ARG A 326 -3.86 1.07 -10.86
N VAL A 327 -5.02 0.56 -11.28
CA VAL A 327 -5.95 1.32 -12.10
C VAL A 327 -6.58 2.37 -11.18
N ARG A 328 -6.55 3.64 -11.58
CA ARG A 328 -7.03 4.76 -10.76
C ARG A 328 -8.44 4.50 -10.19
N GLN A 329 -8.76 5.21 -9.11
CA GLN A 329 -9.84 5.00 -8.12
C GLN A 329 -11.22 4.50 -8.58
N CYS A 330 -11.60 4.65 -9.85
CA CYS A 330 -12.97 4.38 -10.32
C CYS A 330 -13.25 2.89 -10.62
N VAL A 331 -12.23 2.04 -10.72
CA VAL A 331 -12.37 0.63 -11.10
C VAL A 331 -11.53 -0.34 -10.26
N ASP A 332 -11.19 0.05 -9.02
CA ASP A 332 -10.52 -0.88 -8.11
C ASP A 332 -11.46 -2.04 -7.75
N LEU A 333 -10.92 -3.26 -7.73
CA LEU A 333 -11.62 -4.47 -7.34
C LEU A 333 -11.41 -4.69 -5.84
N SER A 334 -12.48 -4.63 -5.07
CA SER A 334 -12.46 -4.94 -3.64
C SER A 334 -13.35 -6.13 -3.33
N ARG A 335 -13.10 -6.80 -2.20
CA ARG A 335 -13.94 -7.91 -1.73
C ARG A 335 -14.45 -7.61 -0.33
N VAL A 336 -15.76 -7.63 -0.15
CA VAL A 336 -16.43 -7.38 1.13
C VAL A 336 -17.42 -8.52 1.36
N ASN A 337 -17.38 -9.15 2.54
CA ASN A 337 -18.29 -10.26 2.89
C ASN A 337 -18.34 -11.41 1.86
N GLY A 338 -17.20 -11.68 1.20
CA GLY A 338 -17.11 -12.74 0.19
C GLY A 338 -17.64 -12.37 -1.20
N GLN A 339 -18.12 -11.14 -1.40
CA GLN A 339 -18.57 -10.62 -2.70
C GLN A 339 -17.56 -9.63 -3.27
N ASP A 340 -17.39 -9.63 -4.59
CA ASP A 340 -16.49 -8.72 -5.29
C ASP A 340 -17.24 -7.45 -5.71
N TYR A 341 -16.58 -6.29 -5.62
CA TYR A 341 -17.11 -4.96 -5.92
C TYR A 341 -16.14 -4.20 -6.82
N LEU A 342 -16.65 -3.34 -7.72
CA LEU A 342 -15.82 -2.46 -8.57
C LEU A 342 -16.03 -0.98 -8.24
N GLY A 343 -14.92 -0.27 -8.05
CA GLY A 343 -14.88 1.17 -7.76
C GLY A 343 -14.91 1.47 -6.26
N TRP A 344 -14.98 2.75 -5.92
CA TRP A 344 -15.09 3.15 -4.52
C TRP A 344 -16.44 2.69 -3.97
N PRO A 345 -16.51 2.07 -2.78
CA PRO A 345 -17.77 1.97 -2.06
C PRO A 345 -18.27 3.38 -1.81
N ASP A 346 -19.17 3.85 -2.67
CA ASP A 346 -19.91 5.06 -2.39
C ASP A 346 -20.63 4.80 -1.07
N ARG A 347 -20.34 5.61 -0.05
CA ARG A 347 -20.57 5.30 1.37
C ARG A 347 -22.04 5.07 1.73
N SER A 348 -22.97 5.17 0.78
CA SER A 348 -24.39 5.26 1.02
C SER A 348 -25.24 4.06 0.56
N THR A 349 -24.76 3.15 -0.29
CA THR A 349 -25.62 2.06 -0.81
C THR A 349 -24.87 0.75 -1.08
N ASP A 350 -25.42 -0.36 -0.57
CA ASP A 350 -24.98 -1.75 -0.80
C ASP A 350 -25.08 -2.21 -2.28
N THR A 351 -25.36 -1.31 -3.23
CA THR A 351 -25.81 -1.68 -4.58
C THR A 351 -24.69 -2.08 -5.54
N GLY A 352 -23.42 -1.88 -5.19
CA GLY A 352 -22.29 -2.13 -6.09
C GLY A 352 -21.76 -3.56 -6.21
N ALA A 353 -22.39 -4.56 -5.59
CA ALA A 353 -21.90 -5.94 -5.60
C ALA A 353 -21.97 -6.55 -7.02
N LEU A 354 -20.88 -7.19 -7.46
CA LEU A 354 -20.86 -7.89 -8.73
C LEU A 354 -21.60 -9.23 -8.64
N THR A 355 -22.49 -9.47 -9.59
CA THR A 355 -23.13 -10.76 -9.79
C THR A 355 -22.71 -11.35 -11.12
N TYR A 356 -22.04 -12.50 -11.11
CA TYR A 356 -21.68 -13.21 -12.33
C TYR A 356 -22.91 -13.96 -12.84
N VAL A 357 -23.40 -13.61 -14.03
CA VAL A 357 -24.67 -14.10 -14.58
C VAL A 357 -24.53 -15.52 -15.14
N SER A 358 -23.31 -15.93 -15.48
CA SER A 358 -23.05 -17.29 -15.95
C SER A 358 -23.12 -18.29 -14.80
N ILE A 359 -23.83 -19.40 -15.02
CA ILE A 359 -23.84 -20.57 -14.11
C ILE A 359 -22.48 -21.28 -14.19
N ASP A 360 -21.76 -21.12 -15.31
CA ASP A 360 -20.49 -21.76 -15.55
C ASP A 360 -19.32 -20.82 -15.23
N LEU A 361 -18.71 -21.02 -14.05
CA LEU A 361 -17.51 -20.29 -13.62
C LEU A 361 -16.28 -20.63 -14.46
N THR A 362 -16.34 -21.62 -15.37
CA THR A 362 -15.25 -21.91 -16.31
C THR A 362 -15.21 -20.95 -17.49
N GLU A 363 -16.28 -20.18 -17.73
CA GLU A 363 -16.28 -19.12 -18.73
C GLU A 363 -15.21 -18.08 -18.36
N SER A 364 -14.25 -17.87 -19.27
CA SER A 364 -13.06 -17.08 -18.95
C SER A 364 -13.37 -15.62 -18.59
N ASP A 365 -14.44 -15.05 -19.12
CA ASP A 365 -14.82 -13.65 -18.92
C ASP A 365 -16.36 -13.53 -18.94
N PRO A 366 -17.03 -13.97 -17.85
CA PRO A 366 -18.48 -14.18 -17.86
C PRO A 366 -19.26 -12.86 -17.92
N PRO A 367 -20.48 -12.87 -18.48
CA PRO A 367 -21.40 -11.74 -18.36
C PRO A 367 -21.58 -11.37 -16.89
N THR A 368 -21.43 -10.08 -16.61
CA THR A 368 -21.39 -9.57 -15.24
C THR A 368 -22.50 -8.55 -15.05
N LYS A 369 -23.28 -8.70 -13.99
CA LYS A 369 -24.30 -7.75 -13.56
C LYS A 369 -23.74 -6.87 -12.44
N ARG A 370 -24.03 -5.57 -12.51
CA ARG A 370 -23.79 -4.59 -11.45
C ARG A 370 -24.98 -3.65 -11.43
N ASP A 371 -25.59 -3.46 -10.26
CA ASP A 371 -26.82 -2.69 -10.12
C ASP A 371 -27.92 -3.23 -11.09
N GLU A 372 -28.56 -2.35 -11.86
CA GLU A 372 -29.57 -2.66 -12.87
C GLU A 372 -28.97 -2.98 -14.25
N TYR A 373 -27.63 -3.02 -14.37
CA TYR A 373 -26.94 -3.20 -15.64
C TYR A 373 -26.30 -4.57 -15.77
N VAL A 374 -26.44 -5.18 -16.93
CA VAL A 374 -25.74 -6.40 -17.33
C VAL A 374 -24.75 -6.05 -18.43
N TYR A 375 -23.53 -6.54 -18.29
CA TYR A 375 -22.44 -6.33 -19.22
C TYR A 375 -22.10 -7.63 -19.96
N SER A 376 -21.60 -7.51 -21.19
CA SER A 376 -21.28 -8.68 -22.03
C SER A 376 -20.18 -9.56 -21.43
N SER A 377 -19.31 -8.97 -20.62
CA SER A 377 -18.26 -9.66 -19.89
C SER A 377 -17.79 -8.82 -18.70
N PHE A 378 -16.99 -9.41 -17.81
CA PHE A 378 -16.37 -8.68 -16.70
C PHE A 378 -15.36 -7.63 -17.20
N THR A 379 -14.62 -7.90 -18.27
CA THR A 379 -13.72 -6.88 -18.80
C THR A 379 -14.47 -5.72 -19.49
N ASP A 380 -15.68 -5.96 -20.00
CA ASP A 380 -16.50 -4.92 -20.64
C ASP A 380 -17.11 -3.95 -19.62
N ILE A 381 -17.45 -4.40 -18.39
CA ILE A 381 -17.85 -3.47 -17.32
C ILE A 381 -16.71 -2.52 -16.95
N ILE A 382 -15.45 -2.97 -16.97
CA ILE A 382 -14.30 -2.09 -16.68
C ILE A 382 -14.13 -1.02 -17.77
N VAL A 383 -14.24 -1.42 -19.04
CA VAL A 383 -14.23 -0.48 -20.18
C VAL A 383 -15.30 0.60 -20.02
N ARG A 384 -16.50 0.19 -19.61
CA ARG A 384 -17.66 1.07 -19.36
C ARG A 384 -17.46 2.05 -18.23
N LEU A 385 -16.98 1.58 -17.09
CA LEU A 385 -16.74 2.45 -15.93
C LEU A 385 -15.67 3.50 -16.24
N ILE A 386 -14.64 3.13 -17.01
CA ILE A 386 -13.62 4.09 -17.47
C ILE A 386 -14.19 5.08 -18.47
N ASP A 387 -15.10 4.63 -19.33
CA ASP A 387 -15.82 5.53 -20.24
C ASP A 387 -16.64 6.57 -19.48
N ARG A 388 -17.45 6.13 -18.51
CA ARG A 388 -18.22 7.05 -17.65
C ARG A 388 -17.28 8.03 -16.94
N ASP A 389 -16.16 7.57 -16.40
CA ASP A 389 -15.16 8.43 -15.77
C ASP A 389 -14.49 9.43 -16.75
N PHE A 390 -14.48 9.15 -18.06
CA PHE A 390 -14.04 10.15 -19.05
C PHE A 390 -15.07 11.25 -19.29
N VAL A 391 -16.35 10.91 -19.25
CA VAL A 391 -17.46 11.86 -19.45
C VAL A 391 -17.65 12.72 -18.21
N ASP A 392 -17.63 12.10 -17.04
CA ASP A 392 -17.94 12.73 -15.74
C ASP A 392 -16.69 13.31 -15.05
N GLY A 393 -15.50 12.86 -15.44
CA GLY A 393 -14.26 13.09 -14.70
C GLY A 393 -13.82 14.56 -14.60
N ASN A 394 -13.45 14.94 -13.37
CA ASN A 394 -12.84 16.23 -13.04
C ASN A 394 -11.35 16.33 -13.42
N ASP A 395 -10.68 15.24 -13.81
CA ASP A 395 -9.27 15.27 -14.17
C ASP A 395 -9.04 15.73 -15.62
N PHE A 396 -9.01 17.05 -15.81
CA PHE A 396 -8.75 17.69 -17.11
C PHE A 396 -7.46 17.24 -17.80
N ARG A 397 -6.47 16.73 -17.05
CA ARG A 397 -5.16 16.32 -17.62
C ARG A 397 -5.23 15.00 -18.36
N LEU A 398 -6.24 14.18 -18.07
CA LEU A 398 -6.46 12.88 -18.70
C LEU A 398 -7.67 12.87 -19.61
N ARG A 399 -8.32 14.02 -19.85
CA ARG A 399 -9.49 14.08 -20.72
C ARG A 399 -9.09 13.69 -22.15
N PRO A 400 -9.63 12.57 -22.67
CA PRO A 400 -9.47 12.26 -24.08
C PRO A 400 -10.21 13.32 -24.90
N HIS A 401 -9.86 13.40 -26.17
CA HIS A 401 -10.50 14.33 -27.08
C HIS A 401 -11.76 13.71 -27.66
N PHE A 402 -12.86 14.45 -27.57
CA PHE A 402 -14.14 14.06 -28.12
C PHE A 402 -14.39 14.83 -29.42
N THR A 403 -14.88 14.13 -30.45
CA THR A 403 -15.27 14.71 -31.73
C THR A 403 -16.45 13.92 -32.31
N LEU A 404 -17.27 14.58 -33.12
CA LEU A 404 -18.40 13.93 -33.78
C LEU A 404 -17.96 13.34 -35.12
N PRO A 405 -18.60 12.27 -35.61
CA PRO A 405 -18.29 11.68 -36.91
C PRO A 405 -18.42 12.69 -38.06
N ASP A 406 -19.40 13.60 -37.95
CA ASP A 406 -19.66 14.65 -38.95
C ASP A 406 -18.49 15.62 -39.11
N ASP A 407 -17.62 15.73 -38.09
CA ASP A 407 -16.41 16.54 -38.13
C ASP A 407 -15.23 15.81 -38.79
N LEU A 408 -15.26 14.47 -38.84
CA LEU A 408 -14.15 13.63 -39.30
C LEU A 408 -14.37 12.99 -40.67
N ILE A 409 -15.64 12.76 -41.06
CA ILE A 409 -16.00 12.04 -42.29
C ILE A 409 -16.80 12.97 -43.20
N ILE A 410 -16.25 13.24 -44.39
CA ILE A 410 -16.93 13.99 -45.45
C ILE A 410 -17.05 13.07 -46.67
N PRO A 411 -18.26 12.76 -47.17
CA PRO A 411 -19.57 13.18 -46.67
C PRO A 411 -19.93 12.48 -45.34
N PRO A 412 -20.77 13.09 -44.49
CA PRO A 412 -21.21 12.45 -43.25
C PRO A 412 -21.84 11.10 -43.59
N PRO A 413 -21.46 10.01 -42.90
CA PRO A 413 -22.07 8.71 -43.15
C PRO A 413 -23.58 8.84 -42.99
N LYS A 414 -24.36 8.03 -43.70
CA LYS A 414 -25.79 7.88 -43.37
C LYS A 414 -25.86 7.29 -41.96
N GLN A 415 -25.88 8.16 -40.96
CA GLN A 415 -25.69 7.92 -39.53
C GLN A 415 -26.50 6.72 -39.01
N TYR A 416 -27.65 6.46 -39.63
CA TYR A 416 -28.56 5.36 -39.33
C TYR A 416 -28.09 3.94 -39.73
N GLN A 417 -27.27 3.79 -40.78
CA GLN A 417 -26.87 2.45 -41.24
C GLN A 417 -25.75 1.86 -40.37
N LEU A 418 -24.73 2.66 -40.06
CA LEU A 418 -23.61 2.24 -39.20
C LEU A 418 -24.10 1.81 -37.81
N THR A 419 -24.96 2.61 -37.18
CA THR A 419 -25.50 2.30 -35.85
C THR A 419 -26.33 1.02 -35.86
N ARG A 420 -27.17 0.81 -36.88
CA ARG A 420 -27.96 -0.43 -36.99
C ARG A 420 -27.09 -1.66 -37.23
N ASP A 421 -26.08 -1.57 -38.09
CA ASP A 421 -25.24 -2.71 -38.43
C ASP A 421 -24.32 -3.11 -37.27
N VAL A 422 -23.77 -2.12 -36.56
CA VAL A 422 -23.02 -2.32 -35.32
C VAL A 422 -23.89 -2.95 -34.23
N MET A 423 -25.11 -2.43 -34.02
CA MET A 423 -26.00 -2.92 -32.97
C MET A 423 -26.54 -4.31 -33.26
N ARG A 424 -26.74 -4.68 -34.54
CA ARG A 424 -27.29 -5.99 -34.93
C ARG A 424 -26.28 -7.14 -34.87
N GLN A 425 -24.98 -6.86 -34.89
CA GLN A 425 -24.01 -7.95 -34.82
C GLN A 425 -23.97 -8.61 -33.43
N PRO A 426 -23.98 -9.96 -33.38
CA PRO A 426 -23.92 -10.70 -32.13
C PRO A 426 -22.63 -10.40 -31.36
N ARG A 427 -22.66 -10.71 -30.06
CA ARG A 427 -21.66 -10.34 -29.06
C ARG A 427 -20.20 -10.51 -29.51
N GLY A 428 -19.35 -9.62 -29.04
CA GLY A 428 -17.90 -9.85 -28.92
C GLY A 428 -17.03 -9.01 -29.85
N GLN A 429 -17.36 -8.93 -31.15
CA GLN A 429 -16.54 -8.18 -32.11
C GLN A 429 -17.38 -7.61 -33.26
N TRP A 430 -16.95 -6.46 -33.81
CA TRP A 430 -17.48 -5.86 -35.03
C TRP A 430 -16.31 -5.55 -35.97
N LYS A 431 -16.24 -6.19 -37.15
CA LYS A 431 -15.11 -6.04 -38.11
C LYS A 431 -13.71 -6.17 -37.46
N GLY A 432 -13.58 -7.11 -36.51
CA GLY A 432 -12.37 -7.35 -35.75
C GLY A 432 -12.03 -6.29 -34.68
N CYS A 433 -12.93 -5.32 -34.46
CA CYS A 433 -12.89 -4.38 -33.35
C CYS A 433 -13.65 -4.96 -32.17
N ARG A 434 -13.16 -4.73 -30.95
CA ARG A 434 -13.82 -5.21 -29.74
C ARG A 434 -15.10 -4.41 -29.47
N LYS A 435 -16.17 -5.11 -29.07
CA LYS A 435 -17.48 -4.55 -28.72
C LYS A 435 -17.77 -4.79 -27.24
N ALA A 436 -18.03 -3.71 -26.49
CA ALA A 436 -18.41 -3.74 -25.07
C ALA A 436 -19.85 -3.26 -24.92
N ASP A 437 -20.76 -4.21 -24.66
CA ASP A 437 -22.19 -3.96 -24.56
C ASP A 437 -22.65 -3.85 -23.11
N GLU A 438 -23.67 -3.02 -22.91
CA GLU A 438 -24.34 -2.76 -21.64
C GLU A 438 -25.85 -2.81 -21.87
N TRP A 439 -26.53 -3.62 -21.07
CA TRP A 439 -27.98 -3.77 -21.09
C TRP A 439 -28.55 -3.32 -19.75
N SER A 440 -29.57 -2.48 -19.78
CA SER A 440 -30.40 -2.21 -18.61
C SER A 440 -31.42 -3.33 -18.44
N VAL A 441 -31.64 -3.74 -17.19
CA VAL A 441 -32.62 -4.76 -16.81
C VAL A 441 -33.64 -4.12 -15.91
N ASP A 442 -34.81 -3.82 -16.46
CA ASP A 442 -35.97 -3.33 -15.72
C ASP A 442 -37.02 -4.45 -15.66
N GLY A 443 -37.09 -5.11 -14.50
CA GLY A 443 -37.97 -6.26 -14.26
C GLY A 443 -37.73 -7.41 -15.23
N ALA A 444 -38.72 -7.70 -16.09
CA ALA A 444 -38.66 -8.76 -17.10
C ALA A 444 -38.14 -8.27 -18.47
N SER A 445 -37.83 -6.98 -18.61
CA SER A 445 -37.36 -6.39 -19.86
C SER A 445 -35.84 -6.20 -19.84
N MET A 446 -35.20 -6.47 -20.98
CA MET A 446 -33.77 -6.25 -21.19
C MET A 446 -33.61 -5.32 -22.38
N GLN A 447 -33.13 -4.10 -22.14
CA GLN A 447 -32.93 -3.09 -23.17
C GLN A 447 -31.43 -2.84 -23.34
N LEU A 448 -30.94 -2.77 -24.58
CA LEU A 448 -29.57 -2.35 -24.84
C LEU A 448 -29.45 -0.86 -24.48
N ASP A 449 -28.71 -0.56 -23.41
CA ASP A 449 -28.54 0.80 -22.90
C ASP A 449 -27.37 1.50 -23.61
N GLY A 450 -26.33 0.75 -23.96
CA GLY A 450 -25.28 1.27 -24.82
C GLY A 450 -24.35 0.22 -25.43
N THR A 451 -23.55 0.67 -26.40
CA THR A 451 -22.42 -0.07 -26.99
C THR A 451 -21.18 0.83 -27.07
N ILE A 452 -20.00 0.29 -26.72
CA ILE A 452 -18.70 0.93 -26.98
C ILE A 452 -17.95 0.04 -27.95
N LEU A 453 -17.48 0.63 -29.05
CA LEU A 453 -16.58 -0.01 -30.00
C LEU A 453 -15.16 0.49 -29.77
N ILE A 454 -14.23 -0.42 -29.51
CA ILE A 454 -12.80 -0.10 -29.43
C ILE A 454 -12.20 -0.34 -30.82
N LEU A 455 -11.89 0.74 -31.53
CA LEU A 455 -11.36 0.68 -32.90
C LEU A 455 -9.85 0.45 -32.92
N CYS A 456 -9.15 1.03 -31.95
CA CYS A 456 -7.70 0.93 -31.74
C CYS A 456 -7.41 1.17 -30.25
N GLY A 457 -6.36 0.57 -29.71
CA GLY A 457 -5.87 0.81 -28.36
C GLY A 457 -5.88 -0.42 -27.46
N ASP A 458 -6.42 -1.55 -27.91
CA ASP A 458 -6.51 -2.81 -27.16
C ASP A 458 -5.47 -3.86 -27.60
N LYS A 459 -4.46 -3.46 -28.38
CA LYS A 459 -3.37 -4.32 -28.84
C LYS A 459 -2.00 -3.74 -28.52
N ALA A 460 -0.99 -4.61 -28.55
CA ALA A 460 0.40 -4.25 -28.24
C ALA A 460 1.00 -3.20 -29.17
N ALA A 461 0.63 -3.26 -30.45
CA ALA A 461 1.12 -2.35 -31.49
C ALA A 461 0.46 -0.96 -31.42
N ASP A 462 -0.63 -0.82 -30.67
CA ASP A 462 -1.38 0.41 -30.59
C ASP A 462 -0.71 1.37 -29.60
N ASP A 463 -0.47 2.59 -30.06
CA ASP A 463 0.17 3.70 -29.36
C ASP A 463 -0.83 4.74 -28.84
N PHE A 464 -2.09 4.67 -29.27
CA PHE A 464 -3.21 5.50 -28.81
C PHE A 464 -4.51 4.70 -28.77
N LEU A 465 -5.52 5.27 -28.14
CA LEU A 465 -6.87 4.72 -28.03
C LEU A 465 -7.80 5.48 -28.98
N VAL A 466 -8.63 4.72 -29.72
CA VAL A 466 -9.81 5.24 -30.42
C VAL A 466 -10.99 4.36 -30.10
N ARG A 467 -12.07 4.98 -29.61
CA ARG A 467 -13.34 4.29 -29.39
C ARG A 467 -14.53 5.13 -29.85
N VAL A 468 -15.65 4.45 -30.09
CA VAL A 468 -16.92 5.05 -30.52
C VAL A 468 -18.02 4.55 -29.59
N ASP A 469 -18.81 5.46 -29.03
CA ASP A 469 -19.96 5.11 -28.19
C ASP A 469 -21.25 4.89 -29.01
N SER A 470 -22.37 4.59 -28.34
CA SER A 470 -23.67 4.37 -28.98
C SER A 470 -24.29 5.63 -29.59
N ARG A 471 -23.80 6.82 -29.20
CA ARG A 471 -24.17 8.13 -29.76
C ARG A 471 -23.24 8.50 -30.92
N LEU A 472 -22.36 7.59 -31.33
CA LEU A 472 -21.30 7.77 -32.31
C LEU A 472 -20.25 8.81 -31.91
N THR A 473 -20.16 9.19 -30.63
CA THR A 473 -19.11 10.08 -30.15
C THR A 473 -17.77 9.37 -30.27
N ILE A 474 -16.83 9.98 -30.97
CA ILE A 474 -15.48 9.46 -31.14
C ILE A 474 -14.61 10.02 -30.03
N CYS A 475 -13.95 9.13 -29.31
CA CYS A 475 -13.03 9.45 -28.22
C CYS A 475 -11.63 8.96 -28.61
N THR A 476 -10.65 9.87 -28.60
CA THR A 476 -9.26 9.56 -28.96
C THR A 476 -8.25 10.07 -27.94
N THR A 477 -7.16 9.32 -27.76
CA THR A 477 -5.97 9.76 -27.00
C THR A 477 -4.79 10.14 -27.90
N GLU A 478 -4.98 10.17 -29.22
CA GLU A 478 -4.01 10.70 -30.19
C GLU A 478 -3.61 12.13 -29.81
N PRO A 479 -2.31 12.44 -29.71
CA PRO A 479 -1.85 13.80 -29.46
C PRO A 479 -2.32 14.76 -30.57
N PRO A 480 -2.91 15.93 -30.23
CA PRO A 480 -3.37 16.86 -31.25
C PRO A 480 -2.20 17.46 -32.03
N VAL A 481 -2.33 17.52 -33.36
CA VAL A 481 -1.38 18.23 -34.21
C VAL A 481 -1.49 19.74 -33.95
N ALA A 482 -0.36 20.37 -33.64
CA ALA A 482 -0.31 21.80 -33.33
C ALA A 482 -0.85 22.66 -34.49
N TRP A 483 -1.57 23.73 -34.15
CA TRP A 483 -2.09 24.73 -35.08
C TRP A 483 -3.18 24.26 -36.06
N LYS A 484 -3.64 23.01 -35.95
CA LYS A 484 -4.75 22.48 -36.73
C LYS A 484 -6.08 22.72 -36.03
N ARG A 485 -7.04 23.33 -36.76
CA ARG A 485 -8.38 23.65 -36.24
C ARG A 485 -9.40 22.56 -36.54
N ARG A 486 -9.32 21.94 -37.72
CA ARG A 486 -10.25 20.89 -38.14
C ARG A 486 -9.94 19.59 -37.40
N PRO A 487 -10.93 18.86 -36.87
CA PRO A 487 -10.68 17.62 -36.12
C PRO A 487 -9.92 16.56 -36.91
N ASP A 488 -10.14 16.44 -38.22
CA ASP A 488 -9.44 15.46 -39.07
C ASP A 488 -7.98 15.84 -39.37
N GLU A 489 -7.68 17.13 -39.43
CA GLU A 489 -6.29 17.62 -39.48
C GLU A 489 -5.61 17.55 -38.11
N ARG A 490 -6.40 17.64 -37.03
CA ARG A 490 -5.90 17.65 -35.65
C ARG A 490 -5.60 16.25 -35.13
N TYR A 491 -6.36 15.24 -35.57
CA TYR A 491 -6.22 13.82 -35.22
C TYR A 491 -6.21 12.95 -36.50
N PRO A 492 -5.17 13.09 -37.35
CA PRO A 492 -5.13 12.45 -38.66
C PRO A 492 -5.17 10.92 -38.60
N GLN A 493 -4.56 10.29 -37.59
CA GLN A 493 -4.56 8.83 -37.47
C GLN A 493 -5.96 8.32 -37.07
N THR A 494 -6.60 9.00 -36.12
CA THR A 494 -7.98 8.74 -35.71
C THR A 494 -8.93 8.88 -36.90
N ALA A 495 -8.81 9.97 -37.67
CA ALA A 495 -9.64 10.21 -38.85
C ALA A 495 -9.46 9.12 -39.90
N ALA A 496 -8.22 8.73 -40.20
CA ALA A 496 -7.91 7.68 -41.17
C ALA A 496 -8.48 6.32 -40.72
N LEU A 497 -8.31 5.95 -39.45
CA LEU A 497 -8.82 4.71 -38.88
C LEU A 497 -10.36 4.65 -38.93
N VAL A 498 -11.02 5.73 -38.51
CA VAL A 498 -12.47 5.84 -38.54
C VAL A 498 -12.98 5.70 -39.97
N ARG A 499 -12.38 6.42 -40.94
CA ARG A 499 -12.73 6.28 -42.37
C ARG A 499 -12.53 4.85 -42.86
N GLN A 500 -11.43 4.20 -42.51
CA GLN A 500 -11.15 2.82 -42.90
C GLN A 500 -12.18 1.83 -42.35
N LYS A 501 -12.61 1.98 -41.08
CA LYS A 501 -13.50 1.03 -40.43
C LYS A 501 -14.99 1.29 -40.70
N VAL A 502 -15.36 2.56 -40.87
CA VAL A 502 -16.75 3.01 -41.04
C VAL A 502 -17.17 3.08 -42.51
N ALA A 503 -16.24 3.40 -43.43
CA ALA A 503 -16.55 3.49 -44.86
C ALA A 503 -16.36 2.17 -45.62
N ALA A 504 -15.51 1.26 -45.13
CA ALA A 504 -15.54 -0.15 -45.52
C ALA A 504 -16.72 -0.83 -44.83
#